data_AF-A0A7Y6MZC9-F1
#
_entry.id   AF-A0A7Y6MZC9-F1
#
_cell.length_a   1.000
_cell.length_b   1.000
_cell.length_c   1.000
_cell.angle_alpha   90.00
_cell.angle_beta   90.00
_cell.angle_gamma   90.00
#
_symmetry.space_group_name_H-M   'P 1'
#
loop_
_entity.id
_entity.type
_entity.pdbx_description
1 polymer ?
#
loop_
_entity_poly.entity_id
_entity_poly.type
_entity_poly.pdbx_seq_one_letter_code
_entity_poly.pdbx_strand_id
1 'polypeptide(L)'
;MRHNEVEALPHFCLAEVTAGGVAHYMVQGRVTKLTGGKPKRAQWVTSSSGRRAIVLAQRISRAVYGLAGDTPKDSTSGKSSHCLFVSIGSIFSPRFEARNRTPNLQFSERSFNRLRSVLEIAITEKDIEELELVDPERDWRGEGDFSVGQRWRLTTHQFRRSLALYAHASGLVSLPSLKRQLQHITHEMSLYYARGSQFAGDFISGQQAGGKHFGVEWQATEPDAEYLGHLVNVEMGDPGQLSGGYAIWYDRAVRRKQVSLDRETTLNEFRQGKRGYRETFAGGCTKVGQCDKRPEDPMNLECLLNDCKNLVIQLPKFERIIRIQLQMVMELDSAAPDLPETRIERDILARLLERRHRIASEKGRALSISSVPVERSKPAHS
;
A
#
# COMPACT_ATOMS: atom_id res chain seq x y z
N MET A 1 -16.38 6.32 0.62
CA MET A 1 -17.20 6.86 -0.50
C MET A 1 -17.54 8.32 -0.21
N ARG A 2 -17.85 9.15 -1.23
CA ARG A 2 -18.41 10.50 -1.01
C ARG A 2 -19.90 10.41 -0.69
N HIS A 3 -20.47 11.43 -0.04
CA HIS A 3 -21.88 11.45 0.35
C HIS A 3 -22.84 11.17 -0.84
N ASN A 4 -22.74 11.93 -1.92
CA ASN A 4 -23.59 11.74 -3.11
C ASN A 4 -23.38 10.38 -3.80
N GLU A 5 -22.18 9.78 -3.66
CA GLU A 5 -21.91 8.44 -4.21
C GLU A 5 -22.65 7.36 -3.39
N VAL A 6 -22.82 7.58 -2.08
CA VAL A 6 -23.58 6.69 -1.18
C VAL A 6 -25.08 6.83 -1.44
N GLU A 7 -25.60 8.04 -1.60
CA GLU A 7 -27.02 8.28 -1.89
C GLU A 7 -27.47 7.67 -3.23
N ALA A 8 -26.56 7.63 -4.20
CA ALA A 8 -26.80 7.05 -5.52
C ALA A 8 -26.47 5.55 -5.61
N LEU A 9 -26.20 4.88 -4.48
CA LEU A 9 -25.92 3.44 -4.48
C LEU A 9 -27.15 2.64 -4.95
N PRO A 10 -26.98 1.68 -5.86
CA PRO A 10 -28.07 0.79 -6.25
C PRO A 10 -28.43 -0.19 -5.12
N HIS A 11 -29.66 -0.70 -5.10
CA HIS A 11 -30.10 -1.69 -4.12
C HIS A 11 -29.20 -2.94 -4.12
N PHE A 12 -28.87 -3.45 -5.31
CA PHE A 12 -27.94 -4.58 -5.50
C PHE A 12 -26.49 -4.10 -5.69
N CYS A 13 -25.97 -3.32 -4.74
CA CYS A 13 -24.59 -2.82 -4.80
C CYS A 13 -23.55 -3.79 -4.24
N LEU A 14 -23.93 -4.79 -3.45
CA LEU A 14 -22.99 -5.70 -2.80
C LEU A 14 -22.55 -6.81 -3.78
N ALA A 15 -21.24 -6.93 -3.98
CA ALA A 15 -20.62 -8.05 -4.68
C ALA A 15 -19.67 -8.80 -3.75
N GLU A 16 -19.67 -10.12 -3.87
CA GLU A 16 -18.77 -11.02 -3.13
C GLU A 16 -17.79 -11.63 -4.14
N VAL A 17 -16.49 -11.51 -3.86
CA VAL A 17 -15.41 -11.98 -4.73
C VAL A 17 -14.54 -12.92 -3.91
N THR A 18 -14.43 -14.17 -4.33
CA THR A 18 -13.55 -15.14 -3.68
C THR A 18 -12.17 -15.09 -4.33
N ALA A 19 -11.14 -14.80 -3.53
CA ALA A 19 -9.75 -14.86 -3.96
C ALA A 19 -8.93 -15.63 -2.91
N GLY A 20 -8.12 -16.60 -3.34
CA GLY A 20 -7.28 -17.38 -2.42
C GLY A 20 -8.06 -18.13 -1.33
N GLY A 21 -9.31 -18.54 -1.60
CA GLY A 21 -10.18 -19.21 -0.62
C GLY A 21 -10.83 -18.28 0.40
N VAL A 22 -10.55 -16.98 0.36
CA VAL A 22 -11.15 -15.97 1.24
C VAL A 22 -12.19 -15.15 0.49
N ALA A 23 -13.35 -14.93 1.12
CA ALA A 23 -14.41 -14.09 0.58
C ALA A 23 -14.13 -12.61 0.87
N HIS A 24 -14.06 -11.81 -0.19
CA HIS A 24 -13.91 -10.35 -0.13
C HIS A 24 -15.19 -9.65 -0.55
N TYR A 25 -15.50 -8.54 0.12
CA TYR A 25 -16.72 -7.77 -0.15
C TYR A 25 -16.40 -6.49 -0.90
N MET A 26 -17.16 -6.26 -1.97
CA MET A 26 -17.06 -5.08 -2.79
C MET A 26 -18.41 -4.38 -2.87
N VAL A 27 -18.39 -3.05 -2.83
CA VAL A 27 -19.53 -2.19 -3.07
C VAL A 27 -19.41 -1.65 -4.48
N GLN A 28 -20.41 -1.88 -5.32
CA GLN A 28 -20.50 -1.39 -6.69
C GLN A 28 -21.42 -0.17 -6.74
N GLY A 29 -20.93 0.90 -7.36
CA GLY A 29 -21.72 2.12 -7.52
C GLY A 29 -21.19 2.98 -8.65
N ARG A 30 -21.46 4.28 -8.56
CA ARG A 30 -21.14 5.25 -9.63
C ARG A 30 -20.44 6.47 -9.05
N VAL A 31 -19.51 7.03 -9.82
CA VAL A 31 -18.85 8.31 -9.55
C VAL A 31 -19.15 9.28 -10.68
N THR A 32 -19.44 10.55 -10.33
CA THR A 32 -19.81 11.61 -11.28
C THR A 32 -18.88 12.83 -11.19
N LYS A 33 -18.31 13.10 -10.01
CA LYS A 33 -17.57 14.32 -9.69
C LYS A 33 -16.27 14.49 -10.50
N LEU A 34 -15.66 13.40 -10.97
CA LEU A 34 -14.35 13.41 -11.62
C LEU A 34 -14.42 13.06 -13.12
N THR A 35 -15.63 13.01 -13.67
CA THR A 35 -15.91 12.53 -15.03
C THR A 35 -16.75 13.54 -15.82
N GLY A 36 -16.67 14.82 -15.45
CA GLY A 36 -17.45 15.89 -16.10
C GLY A 36 -18.95 15.65 -16.04
N GLY A 37 -19.46 15.05 -14.96
CA GLY A 37 -20.88 14.71 -14.78
C GLY A 37 -21.32 13.39 -15.41
N LYS A 38 -20.48 12.70 -16.20
CA LYS A 38 -20.82 11.38 -16.76
C LYS A 38 -20.66 10.28 -15.71
N PRO A 39 -21.70 9.52 -15.34
CA PRO A 39 -21.57 8.48 -14.33
C PRO A 39 -20.66 7.35 -14.81
N LYS A 40 -19.53 7.13 -14.10
CA LYS A 40 -18.62 6.00 -14.33
C LYS A 40 -18.82 4.95 -13.24
N ARG A 41 -18.80 3.66 -13.61
CA ARG A 41 -18.86 2.56 -12.65
C ARG A 41 -17.61 2.57 -11.78
N ALA A 42 -17.81 2.43 -10.48
CA ALA A 42 -16.75 2.38 -9.48
C ALA A 42 -17.03 1.24 -8.49
N GLN A 43 -15.96 0.78 -7.85
CA GLN A 43 -15.99 -0.29 -6.86
C GLN A 43 -15.16 0.11 -5.65
N TRP A 44 -15.64 -0.26 -4.47
CA TRP A 44 -14.98 -0.02 -3.18
C TRP A 44 -14.86 -1.32 -2.42
N VAL A 45 -13.71 -1.57 -1.80
CA VAL A 45 -13.56 -2.70 -0.88
C VAL A 45 -14.24 -2.35 0.45
N THR A 46 -14.92 -3.32 1.04
CA THR A 46 -15.58 -3.17 2.35
C THR A 46 -15.33 -4.37 3.26
N SER A 47 -15.53 -4.17 4.57
CA SER A 47 -15.36 -5.20 5.59
C SER A 47 -16.63 -6.04 5.78
N SER A 48 -16.53 -7.11 6.57
CA SER A 48 -17.70 -7.91 6.98
C SER A 48 -18.76 -7.07 7.71
N SER A 49 -18.34 -6.09 8.51
CA SER A 49 -19.26 -5.11 9.12
C SER A 49 -19.96 -4.23 8.07
N GLY A 50 -19.23 -3.81 7.03
CA GLY A 50 -19.83 -3.09 5.90
C GLY A 50 -20.84 -3.93 5.12
N ARG A 51 -20.55 -5.21 4.86
CA ARG A 51 -21.51 -6.17 4.29
C ARG A 51 -22.79 -6.23 5.13
N ARG A 52 -22.67 -6.41 6.45
CA ARG A 52 -23.83 -6.49 7.35
C ARG A 52 -24.67 -5.22 7.30
N ALA A 53 -24.03 -4.05 7.30
CA ALA A 53 -24.72 -2.77 7.19
C ALA A 53 -25.49 -2.63 5.86
N ILE A 54 -24.89 -3.04 4.73
CA ILE A 54 -25.55 -3.02 3.42
C ILE A 54 -26.72 -4.00 3.37
N VAL A 55 -26.55 -5.21 3.87
CA VAL A 55 -27.64 -6.21 3.93
C VAL A 55 -28.80 -5.70 4.77
N LEU A 56 -28.53 -5.03 5.89
CA LEU A 56 -29.57 -4.40 6.70
C LEU A 56 -30.27 -3.27 5.93
N ALA A 57 -29.52 -2.40 5.25
CA ALA A 57 -30.08 -1.34 4.42
C ALA A 57 -30.92 -1.90 3.24
N GLN A 58 -30.52 -3.03 2.66
CA GLN A 58 -31.30 -3.75 1.65
C GLN A 58 -32.64 -4.26 2.22
N ARG A 59 -32.65 -4.79 3.44
CA ARG A 59 -33.90 -5.24 4.09
C ARG A 59 -34.85 -4.07 4.33
N ILE A 60 -34.32 -2.95 4.82
CA ILE A 60 -35.11 -1.73 5.06
C ILE A 60 -35.66 -1.19 3.73
N SER A 61 -34.81 -0.99 2.73
CA SER A 61 -35.26 -0.48 1.43
C SER A 61 -36.25 -1.40 0.74
N ARG A 62 -36.11 -2.72 0.85
CA ARG A 62 -37.09 -3.68 0.33
C ARG A 62 -38.45 -3.53 0.99
N ALA A 63 -38.50 -3.31 2.31
CA ALA A 63 -39.75 -3.05 3.01
C ALA A 63 -40.40 -1.75 2.54
N VAL A 64 -39.60 -0.68 2.37
CA VAL A 64 -40.04 0.63 1.86
C VAL A 64 -40.60 0.52 0.44
N TYR A 65 -39.90 -0.18 -0.47
CA TYR A 65 -40.39 -0.41 -1.83
C TYR A 65 -41.66 -1.27 -1.84
N GLY A 66 -41.76 -2.27 -0.96
CA GLY A 66 -42.95 -3.10 -0.81
C GLY A 66 -44.19 -2.29 -0.41
N LEU A 67 -44.04 -1.28 0.46
CA LEU A 67 -45.13 -0.35 0.79
C LEU A 67 -45.57 0.51 -0.41
N ALA A 68 -44.65 0.79 -1.34
CA ALA A 68 -44.93 1.50 -2.58
C ALA A 68 -45.47 0.58 -3.70
N GLY A 69 -45.64 -0.73 -3.43
CA GLY A 69 -46.06 -1.71 -4.44
C GLY A 69 -44.99 -2.06 -5.48
N ASP A 70 -43.72 -1.73 -5.21
CA ASP A 70 -42.59 -2.02 -6.10
C ASP A 70 -41.64 -3.07 -5.48
N THR A 71 -40.95 -3.82 -6.33
CA THR A 71 -39.96 -4.82 -5.90
C THR A 71 -38.62 -4.48 -6.55
N PRO A 72 -37.54 -4.29 -5.76
CA PRO A 72 -36.22 -4.07 -6.32
C PRO A 72 -35.81 -5.23 -7.23
N LYS A 73 -35.51 -4.93 -8.49
CA LYS A 73 -35.02 -5.92 -9.46
C LYS A 73 -33.56 -5.65 -9.77
N ASP A 74 -32.76 -6.72 -9.79
CA ASP A 74 -31.38 -6.63 -10.21
C ASP A 74 -31.35 -6.46 -11.73
N SER A 75 -30.79 -5.35 -12.22
CA SER A 75 -30.62 -5.16 -13.65
C SER A 75 -29.14 -5.33 -14.01
N THR A 76 -28.84 -6.50 -14.58
CA THR A 76 -27.54 -6.85 -15.16
C THR A 76 -27.09 -5.85 -16.25
N SER A 77 -28.00 -5.04 -16.78
CA SER A 77 -27.78 -4.03 -17.81
C SER A 77 -27.25 -2.67 -17.29
N GLY A 78 -26.83 -2.59 -16.02
CA GLY A 78 -26.10 -1.43 -15.49
C GLY A 78 -26.95 -0.18 -15.30
N LYS A 79 -28.28 -0.31 -15.32
CA LYS A 79 -29.27 0.72 -14.98
C LYS A 79 -30.19 0.21 -13.86
N SER A 80 -29.64 -0.12 -12.70
CA SER A 80 -30.47 -0.38 -11.51
C SER A 80 -31.25 0.90 -11.22
N SER A 81 -32.58 0.85 -11.34
CA SER A 81 -33.46 1.99 -11.05
C SER A 81 -33.64 2.17 -9.54
N HIS A 82 -33.50 1.09 -8.77
CA HIS A 82 -33.71 1.08 -7.33
C HIS A 82 -32.43 1.49 -6.59
N CYS A 83 -32.55 2.49 -5.71
CA CYS A 83 -31.50 2.95 -4.81
C CYS A 83 -31.51 2.14 -3.51
N LEU A 84 -30.35 1.99 -2.88
CA LEU A 84 -30.21 1.33 -1.58
C LEU A 84 -30.85 2.14 -0.47
N PHE A 85 -30.69 3.46 -0.51
CA PHE A 85 -31.32 4.37 0.43
C PHE A 85 -32.53 5.00 -0.26
N VAL A 86 -33.66 5.03 0.44
CA VAL A 86 -34.94 5.54 -0.07
C VAL A 86 -35.63 6.27 1.08
N SER A 87 -36.22 7.43 0.80
CA SER A 87 -36.99 8.18 1.80
C SER A 87 -38.42 7.65 1.89
N ILE A 88 -38.90 7.39 3.11
CA ILE A 88 -40.31 6.99 3.35
C ILE A 88 -41.28 8.06 2.82
N GLY A 89 -40.91 9.35 2.93
CA GLY A 89 -41.73 10.45 2.42
C GLY A 89 -41.92 10.44 0.90
N SER A 90 -41.05 9.74 0.16
CA SER A 90 -41.20 9.61 -1.28
C SER A 90 -42.32 8.65 -1.69
N ILE A 91 -42.71 7.70 -0.82
CA ILE A 91 -43.80 6.73 -1.05
C ILE A 91 -45.16 7.44 -1.25
N PHE A 92 -45.41 8.54 -0.53
CA PHE A 92 -46.70 9.24 -0.56
C PHE A 92 -46.81 10.29 -1.67
N SER A 93 -45.80 10.42 -2.53
CA SER A 93 -45.85 11.36 -3.64
C SER A 93 -46.55 10.72 -4.85
N PRO A 94 -47.57 11.35 -5.45
CA PRO A 94 -48.22 10.85 -6.67
C PRO A 94 -47.29 10.82 -7.90
N ARG A 95 -46.07 11.37 -7.77
CA ARG A 95 -44.98 11.28 -8.75
C ARG A 95 -43.85 10.37 -8.25
N PHE A 96 -44.16 9.29 -7.54
CA PHE A 96 -43.18 8.25 -7.23
C PHE A 96 -42.77 7.52 -8.51
N GLU A 97 -42.05 8.22 -9.38
CA GLU A 97 -41.15 7.54 -10.29
C GLU A 97 -39.99 7.07 -9.43
N ALA A 98 -39.89 5.76 -9.22
CA ALA A 98 -38.69 5.09 -8.70
C ALA A 98 -37.43 5.32 -9.57
N ARG A 99 -37.47 6.31 -10.48
CA ARG A 99 -36.41 6.75 -11.38
C ARG A 99 -35.74 7.98 -10.77
N ASN A 100 -34.50 7.78 -10.34
CA ASN A 100 -33.45 8.81 -10.35
C ASN A 100 -33.68 10.07 -9.49
N ARG A 101 -34.43 10.00 -8.39
CA ARG A 101 -34.27 11.01 -7.34
C ARG A 101 -33.37 10.42 -6.28
N THR A 102 -32.11 10.87 -6.24
CA THR A 102 -31.28 10.76 -5.04
C THR A 102 -32.16 11.23 -3.89
N PRO A 103 -32.49 10.37 -2.91
CA PRO A 103 -33.27 10.83 -1.79
C PRO A 103 -32.42 11.90 -1.13
N ASN A 104 -32.93 13.13 -1.12
CA ASN A 104 -32.39 14.13 -0.20
C ASN A 104 -32.84 13.61 1.17
N LEU A 105 -32.01 12.77 1.79
CA LEU A 105 -32.29 12.15 3.08
C LEU A 105 -32.19 13.26 4.11
N GLN A 106 -33.24 14.07 4.20
CA GLN A 106 -33.41 15.04 5.27
C GLN A 106 -33.73 14.25 6.53
N PHE A 107 -32.67 13.89 7.24
CA PHE A 107 -32.77 13.30 8.57
C PHE A 107 -33.34 14.35 9.51
N SER A 108 -34.36 14.00 10.30
CA SER A 108 -34.83 14.90 11.35
C SER A 108 -33.73 15.07 12.39
N GLU A 109 -33.41 16.31 12.75
CA GLU A 109 -32.37 16.61 13.76
C GLU A 109 -32.65 15.89 15.10
N ARG A 110 -33.93 15.77 15.49
CA ARG A 110 -34.33 15.11 16.75
C ARG A 110 -34.00 13.62 16.78
N SER A 111 -34.28 12.89 15.70
CA SER A 111 -33.96 11.45 15.61
C SER A 111 -32.44 11.22 15.60
N PHE A 112 -31.70 12.14 15.00
CA PHE A 112 -30.25 12.06 14.91
C PHE A 112 -29.55 12.44 16.21
N ASN A 113 -30.12 13.33 17.03
CA ASN A 113 -29.53 13.70 18.32
C ASN A 113 -29.36 12.51 19.28
N ARG A 114 -30.28 11.56 19.30
CA ARG A 114 -30.13 10.34 20.11
C ARG A 114 -29.02 9.43 19.58
N LEU A 115 -28.92 9.27 18.26
CA LEU A 115 -27.85 8.49 17.63
C LEU A 115 -26.49 9.17 17.82
N ARG A 116 -26.40 10.48 17.58
CA ARG A 116 -25.24 11.33 17.88
C ARG A 116 -24.85 11.20 19.34
N SER A 117 -25.80 11.18 20.26
CA SER A 117 -25.45 11.08 21.68
C SER A 117 -24.73 9.78 22.05
N VAL A 118 -24.90 8.72 21.25
CA VAL A 118 -24.24 7.41 21.40
C VAL A 118 -22.93 7.34 20.62
N LEU A 119 -22.85 8.03 19.47
CA LEU A 119 -21.69 7.99 18.56
C LEU A 119 -20.65 9.08 18.82
N GLU A 120 -21.06 10.25 19.30
CA GLU A 120 -20.22 11.40 19.57
C GLU A 120 -19.65 11.29 20.98
N ILE A 121 -18.39 10.85 21.04
CA ILE A 121 -17.63 10.60 22.26
C ILE A 121 -17.09 11.95 22.79
N ALA A 122 -16.90 12.03 24.10
CA ALA A 122 -16.28 13.20 24.73
C ALA A 122 -14.79 13.25 24.40
N ILE A 123 -14.32 14.41 23.95
CA ILE A 123 -12.92 14.66 23.63
C ILE A 123 -12.10 14.62 24.92
N THR A 124 -11.03 13.83 24.92
CA THR A 124 -10.06 13.73 26.00
C THR A 124 -8.79 14.51 25.65
N GLU A 125 -7.95 14.80 26.65
CA GLU A 125 -6.66 15.49 26.41
C GLU A 125 -5.78 14.72 25.42
N LYS A 126 -5.78 13.38 25.51
CA LYS A 126 -5.01 12.51 24.59
C LYS A 126 -5.45 12.64 23.14
N ASP A 127 -6.74 12.87 22.90
CA ASP A 127 -7.26 13.07 21.55
C ASP A 127 -6.73 14.39 20.96
N ILE A 128 -6.63 15.45 21.77
CA ILE A 128 -6.08 16.74 21.34
C ILE A 128 -4.57 16.61 21.08
N GLU A 129 -3.83 15.94 21.96
CA GLU A 129 -2.40 15.68 21.77
C GLU A 129 -2.14 14.93 20.44
N GLU A 130 -2.93 13.91 20.11
CA GLU A 130 -2.82 13.21 18.81
C GLU A 130 -3.14 14.15 17.64
N LEU A 131 -4.18 14.98 17.75
CA LEU A 131 -4.55 15.94 16.71
C LEU A 131 -3.47 17.00 16.46
N GLU A 132 -2.83 17.50 17.51
CA GLU A 132 -1.70 18.44 17.43
C GLU A 132 -0.48 17.81 16.74
N LEU A 133 -0.24 16.51 16.94
CA LEU A 133 0.82 15.78 16.24
C LEU A 133 0.48 15.55 14.75
N VAL A 134 -0.77 15.19 14.45
CA VAL A 134 -1.23 14.91 13.08
C VAL A 134 -1.33 16.19 12.23
N ASP A 135 -1.79 17.29 12.82
CA ASP A 135 -1.94 18.60 12.15
C ASP A 135 -1.39 19.75 13.03
N PRO A 136 -0.06 19.93 13.07
CA PRO A 136 0.59 20.92 13.96
C PRO A 136 0.33 22.38 13.60
N GLU A 137 -0.14 22.63 12.37
CA GLU A 137 -0.40 23.98 11.87
C GLU A 137 -1.75 24.53 12.35
N ARG A 138 -2.61 23.67 12.91
CA ARG A 138 -3.96 24.02 13.34
C ARG A 138 -4.01 24.27 14.84
N ASP A 139 -4.60 25.40 15.23
CA ASP A 139 -4.85 25.73 16.64
C ASP A 139 -6.08 24.97 17.18
N TRP A 140 -5.90 23.69 17.47
CA TRP A 140 -6.96 22.84 18.02
C TRP A 140 -7.51 23.33 19.35
N ARG A 141 -6.66 23.97 20.18
CA ARG A 141 -7.03 24.45 21.52
C ARG A 141 -7.80 25.76 21.48
N GLY A 142 -7.56 26.61 20.47
CA GLY A 142 -8.30 27.85 20.25
C GLY A 142 -9.72 27.64 19.70
N GLU A 143 -10.02 26.46 19.15
CA GLU A 143 -11.33 26.13 18.62
C GLU A 143 -12.26 25.54 19.69
N GLY A 144 -13.28 26.29 20.11
CA GLY A 144 -14.22 25.89 21.16
C GLY A 144 -14.99 24.58 20.88
N ASP A 145 -15.14 24.20 19.60
CA ASP A 145 -15.76 22.93 19.21
C ASP A 145 -14.89 21.69 19.54
N PHE A 146 -13.58 21.87 19.74
CA PHE A 146 -12.61 20.81 20.01
C PHE A 146 -12.08 20.80 21.45
N SER A 147 -12.68 21.59 22.35
CA SER A 147 -12.28 21.63 23.75
C SER A 147 -12.51 20.30 24.47
N VAL A 148 -11.65 19.98 25.44
CA VAL A 148 -11.80 18.78 26.29
C VAL A 148 -13.18 18.74 26.95
N GLY A 149 -13.80 17.55 26.93
CA GLY A 149 -15.14 17.32 27.46
C GLY A 149 -16.28 17.67 26.49
N GLN A 150 -16.00 18.40 25.39
CA GLN A 150 -16.98 18.56 24.32
C GLN A 150 -17.18 17.26 23.55
N ARG A 151 -18.34 17.12 22.91
CA ARG A 151 -18.65 15.95 22.09
C ARG A 151 -18.10 16.13 20.68
N TRP A 152 -17.34 15.13 20.21
CA TRP A 152 -16.80 15.14 18.86
C TRP A 152 -17.91 15.05 17.80
N ARG A 153 -18.10 16.12 17.03
CA ARG A 153 -19.12 16.17 15.97
C ARG A 153 -18.69 15.37 14.75
N LEU A 154 -19.43 14.30 14.45
CA LEU A 154 -19.12 13.42 13.33
C LEU A 154 -19.59 14.01 11.99
N THR A 155 -18.68 14.09 11.02
CA THR A 155 -18.99 14.47 9.63
C THR A 155 -18.63 13.36 8.66
N THR A 156 -19.30 13.33 7.50
CA THR A 156 -19.04 12.30 6.47
C THR A 156 -17.61 12.39 5.90
N HIS A 157 -17.02 13.60 5.89
CA HIS A 157 -15.65 13.80 5.41
C HIS A 157 -14.61 13.23 6.37
N GLN A 158 -14.86 13.29 7.69
CA GLN A 158 -13.94 12.75 8.70
C GLN A 158 -13.68 11.26 8.47
N PHE A 159 -14.71 10.42 8.31
CA PHE A 159 -14.51 8.98 8.05
C PHE A 159 -13.63 8.70 6.83
N ARG A 160 -13.76 9.53 5.79
CA ARG A 160 -12.97 9.39 4.57
C ARG A 160 -11.52 9.80 4.79
N ARG A 161 -11.28 10.86 5.57
CA ARG A 161 -9.94 11.30 5.97
C ARG A 161 -9.29 10.31 6.92
N SER A 162 -9.98 9.86 7.97
CA SER A 162 -9.48 8.86 8.93
C SER A 162 -9.11 7.55 8.22
N LEU A 163 -9.94 7.08 7.27
CA LEU A 163 -9.57 5.91 6.46
C LEU A 163 -8.24 6.13 5.72
N ALA A 164 -8.02 7.29 5.13
CA ALA A 164 -6.81 7.59 4.38
C ALA A 164 -5.57 7.71 5.29
N LEU A 165 -5.72 8.46 6.39
CA LEU A 165 -4.69 8.67 7.39
C LEU A 165 -4.17 7.34 7.94
N TYR A 166 -5.08 6.53 8.48
CA TYR A 166 -4.72 5.29 9.15
C TYR A 166 -4.36 4.16 8.19
N ALA A 167 -4.98 4.08 7.00
CA ALA A 167 -4.55 3.11 5.99
C ALA A 167 -3.11 3.40 5.53
N HIS A 168 -2.75 4.67 5.35
CA HIS A 168 -1.38 5.01 4.99
C HIS A 168 -0.39 4.79 6.15
N ALA A 169 -0.77 5.20 7.36
CA ALA A 169 0.02 4.99 8.58
C ALA A 169 0.35 3.50 8.83
N SER A 170 -0.59 2.61 8.48
CA SER A 170 -0.41 1.16 8.66
C SER A 170 0.74 0.55 7.87
N GLY A 171 1.21 1.19 6.80
CA GLY A 171 2.15 0.60 5.84
C GLY A 171 1.58 -0.57 5.00
N LEU A 172 0.39 -1.10 5.32
CA LEU A 172 -0.23 -2.24 4.63
C LEU A 172 -0.93 -1.82 3.32
N VAL A 173 -1.32 -0.55 3.21
CA VAL A 173 -2.07 -0.04 2.06
C VAL A 173 -1.19 0.88 1.23
N SER A 174 -0.88 0.45 0.01
CA SER A 174 -0.11 1.26 -0.93
C SER A 174 -0.88 2.49 -1.41
N LEU A 175 -0.16 3.57 -1.73
CA LEU A 175 -0.75 4.82 -2.23
C LEU A 175 -1.64 4.62 -3.49
N PRO A 176 -1.26 3.78 -4.48
CA PRO A 176 -2.15 3.48 -5.61
C PRO A 176 -3.45 2.78 -5.18
N SER A 177 -3.39 1.88 -4.20
CA SER A 177 -4.56 1.20 -3.64
C SER A 177 -5.47 2.19 -2.93
N LEU A 178 -4.90 3.12 -2.17
CA LEU A 178 -5.65 4.19 -1.50
C LEU A 178 -6.30 5.13 -2.52
N LYS A 179 -5.59 5.53 -3.57
CA LYS A 179 -6.15 6.31 -4.69
C LYS A 179 -7.36 5.61 -5.30
N ARG A 180 -7.26 4.30 -5.55
CA ARG A 180 -8.37 3.49 -6.07
C ARG A 180 -9.54 3.44 -5.08
N GLN A 181 -9.29 3.16 -3.81
CA GLN A 181 -10.32 3.08 -2.77
C GLN A 181 -11.03 4.43 -2.58
N LEU A 182 -10.32 5.54 -2.67
CA LEU A 182 -10.90 6.87 -2.55
C LEU A 182 -11.51 7.35 -3.88
N GLN A 183 -11.21 6.72 -5.01
CA GLN A 183 -11.59 7.23 -6.34
C GLN A 183 -10.99 8.63 -6.57
N HIS A 184 -9.70 8.79 -6.30
CA HIS A 184 -8.96 10.03 -6.58
C HIS A 184 -8.38 10.04 -8.00
N ILE A 185 -8.27 11.23 -8.60
CA ILE A 185 -7.69 11.38 -9.95
C ILE A 185 -6.18 11.17 -9.90
N THR A 186 -5.52 11.75 -8.90
CA THR A 186 -4.06 11.77 -8.78
C THR A 186 -3.57 11.20 -7.44
N HIS A 187 -2.27 10.95 -7.33
CA HIS A 187 -1.67 10.45 -6.09
C HIS A 187 -1.60 11.56 -5.02
N GLU A 188 -1.37 12.80 -5.43
CA GLU A 188 -1.27 13.99 -4.57
C GLU A 188 -2.58 14.22 -3.81
N MET A 189 -3.73 14.00 -4.44
CA MET A 189 -5.02 14.05 -3.74
C MET A 189 -5.10 13.02 -2.61
N SER A 190 -4.52 11.82 -2.79
CA SER A 190 -4.54 10.77 -1.78
C SER A 190 -3.55 11.08 -0.66
N LEU A 191 -2.38 11.60 -1.01
CA LEU A 191 -1.40 12.11 -0.06
C LEU A 191 -1.96 13.25 0.79
N TYR A 192 -2.71 14.18 0.18
CA TYR A 192 -3.35 15.27 0.91
C TYR A 192 -4.32 14.75 1.99
N TYR A 193 -5.06 13.67 1.70
CA TYR A 193 -5.96 13.04 2.68
C TYR A 193 -5.22 12.24 3.75
N ALA A 194 -4.05 11.70 3.41
CA ALA A 194 -3.19 10.94 4.30
C ALA A 194 -2.12 11.82 5.01
N ARG A 195 -2.17 13.14 4.84
CA ARG A 195 -1.25 14.09 5.50
C ARG A 195 -1.36 13.92 7.02
N GLY A 196 -0.21 13.81 7.68
CA GLY A 196 -0.10 13.57 9.12
C GLY A 196 -0.06 12.09 9.52
N SER A 197 -0.17 11.15 8.57
CA SER A 197 -0.21 9.70 8.85
C SER A 197 1.01 9.16 9.57
N GLN A 198 2.20 9.73 9.35
CA GLN A 198 3.43 9.35 10.06
C GLN A 198 3.39 9.62 11.58
N PHE A 199 2.48 10.49 12.01
CA PHE A 199 2.28 10.85 13.41
C PHE A 199 1.03 10.21 14.01
N ALA A 200 0.25 9.48 13.21
CA ALA A 200 -0.96 8.83 13.67
C ALA A 200 -0.63 7.69 14.63
N GLY A 201 -1.43 7.53 15.68
CA GLY A 201 -1.25 6.44 16.64
C GLY A 201 -1.41 5.08 15.97
N ASP A 202 -0.57 4.12 16.36
CA ASP A 202 -0.68 2.75 15.87
C ASP A 202 -1.76 2.00 16.66
N PHE A 203 -2.86 1.66 15.97
CA PHE A 203 -3.96 0.85 16.50
C PHE A 203 -4.04 -0.53 15.82
N ILE A 204 -3.10 -0.83 14.92
CA ILE A 204 -3.03 -2.06 14.10
C ILE A 204 -2.05 -3.05 14.71
N SER A 205 -0.97 -2.54 15.30
CA SER A 205 0.10 -3.29 15.94
C SER A 205 -0.10 -3.38 17.46
N GLY A 206 0.15 -4.55 18.05
CA GLY A 206 0.24 -4.71 19.52
C GLY A 206 -1.08 -4.96 20.28
N GLN A 207 -1.02 -4.76 21.60
CA GLN A 207 -2.09 -5.14 22.56
C GLN A 207 -3.43 -4.40 22.33
N GLN A 208 -3.41 -3.21 21.73
CA GLN A 208 -4.61 -2.40 21.46
C GLN A 208 -5.47 -2.97 20.32
N ALA A 209 -4.90 -3.77 19.41
CA ALA A 209 -5.60 -4.39 18.30
C ALA A 209 -6.48 -5.60 18.71
N GLY A 210 -6.53 -5.95 20.00
CA GLY A 210 -7.38 -7.02 20.52
C GLY A 210 -7.05 -8.41 19.97
N GLY A 211 -5.79 -8.66 19.57
CA GLY A 211 -5.26 -9.96 19.12
C GLY A 211 -5.89 -10.58 17.87
N LYS A 212 -6.92 -9.96 17.28
CA LYS A 212 -7.69 -10.49 16.14
C LYS A 212 -7.48 -9.73 14.84
N HIS A 213 -6.63 -8.70 14.83
CA HIS A 213 -6.40 -7.89 13.64
C HIS A 213 -5.40 -8.58 12.70
N PHE A 214 -5.69 -8.58 11.39
CA PHE A 214 -4.82 -9.15 10.35
C PHE A 214 -3.39 -8.57 10.36
N GLY A 215 -3.23 -7.32 10.81
CA GLY A 215 -1.91 -6.71 10.96
C GLY A 215 -0.98 -7.47 11.91
N VAL A 216 -1.51 -8.14 12.93
CA VAL A 216 -0.71 -8.97 13.84
C VAL A 216 -0.18 -10.21 13.12
N GLU A 217 -1.04 -10.88 12.34
CA GLU A 217 -0.64 -12.01 11.51
C GLU A 217 0.38 -11.58 10.45
N TRP A 218 0.13 -10.45 9.77
CA TRP A 218 1.06 -9.88 8.80
C TRP A 218 2.45 -9.66 9.40
N GLN A 219 2.53 -8.98 10.54
CA GLN A 219 3.79 -8.72 11.27
C GLN A 219 4.46 -10.03 11.73
N ALA A 220 3.69 -11.00 12.22
CA ALA A 220 4.23 -12.31 12.62
C ALA A 220 4.81 -13.11 11.44
N THR A 221 4.25 -12.92 10.23
CA THR A 221 4.73 -13.59 9.00
C THR A 221 5.84 -12.84 8.27
N GLU A 222 6.17 -11.61 8.66
CA GLU A 222 7.22 -10.80 8.02
C GLU A 222 8.58 -11.53 7.97
N PRO A 223 9.09 -12.17 9.05
CA PRO A 223 10.35 -12.91 9.00
C PRO A 223 10.32 -14.09 8.02
N ASP A 224 9.16 -14.74 7.89
CA ASP A 224 8.98 -15.86 6.95
C ASP A 224 9.02 -15.34 5.50
N ALA A 225 8.43 -14.17 5.22
CA ALA A 225 8.50 -13.50 3.93
C ALA A 225 9.92 -13.03 3.59
N GLU A 226 10.65 -12.45 4.56
CA GLU A 226 12.05 -12.07 4.38
C GLU A 226 12.91 -13.30 4.06
N TYR A 227 12.72 -14.42 4.78
CA TYR A 227 13.40 -15.68 4.51
C TYR A 227 13.12 -16.17 3.09
N LEU A 228 11.85 -16.22 2.66
CA LEU A 228 11.50 -16.66 1.30
C LEU A 228 12.12 -15.75 0.24
N GLY A 229 12.15 -14.44 0.49
CA GLY A 229 12.83 -13.47 -0.37
C GLY A 229 14.32 -13.75 -0.49
N HIS A 230 15.01 -14.05 0.61
CA HIS A 230 16.42 -14.41 0.63
C HIS A 230 16.66 -15.76 -0.07
N LEU A 231 15.84 -16.76 0.22
CA LEU A 231 15.90 -18.09 -0.38
C LEU A 231 15.83 -18.00 -1.91
N VAL A 232 14.84 -17.28 -2.45
CA VAL A 232 14.65 -17.17 -3.90
C VAL A 232 15.73 -16.32 -4.55
N ASN A 233 16.08 -15.18 -3.96
CA ASN A 233 16.92 -14.18 -4.62
C ASN A 233 18.42 -14.37 -4.37
N VAL A 234 18.82 -15.11 -3.33
CA VAL A 234 20.21 -15.31 -2.94
C VAL A 234 20.58 -16.79 -2.98
N GLU A 235 19.85 -17.66 -2.28
CA GLU A 235 20.26 -19.08 -2.15
C GLU A 235 19.98 -19.90 -3.41
N MET A 236 18.79 -19.73 -4.00
CA MET A 236 18.39 -20.38 -5.25
C MET A 236 18.77 -19.57 -6.50
N GLY A 237 19.20 -18.32 -6.32
CA GLY A 237 19.61 -17.45 -7.41
C GLY A 237 20.89 -17.94 -8.07
N ASP A 238 21.03 -17.73 -9.38
CA ASP A 238 22.26 -18.04 -10.11
C ASP A 238 23.44 -17.18 -9.58
N PRO A 239 24.48 -17.78 -8.98
CA PRO A 239 25.66 -17.03 -8.50
C PRO A 239 26.32 -16.21 -9.62
N GLY A 240 26.25 -16.70 -10.87
CA GLY A 240 26.72 -16.00 -12.07
C GLY A 240 25.95 -14.70 -12.36
N GLN A 241 24.76 -14.51 -11.79
CA GLN A 241 23.93 -13.31 -11.94
C GLN A 241 23.83 -12.45 -10.69
N LEU A 242 24.47 -12.86 -9.59
CA LEU A 242 24.50 -12.12 -8.33
C LEU A 242 25.81 -11.33 -8.17
N SER A 243 25.73 -10.13 -7.60
CA SER A 243 26.86 -9.27 -7.26
C SER A 243 26.54 -8.45 -6.01
N GLY A 244 27.46 -7.60 -5.57
CA GLY A 244 27.33 -6.80 -4.35
C GLY A 244 28.01 -7.43 -3.14
N GLY A 245 28.25 -6.62 -2.12
CA GLY A 245 29.05 -7.01 -0.96
C GLY A 245 28.54 -8.27 -0.26
N TYR A 246 27.21 -8.37 -0.10
CA TYR A 246 26.62 -9.53 0.56
C TYR A 246 26.66 -10.77 -0.31
N ALA A 247 26.33 -10.67 -1.61
CA ALA A 247 26.32 -11.83 -2.49
C ALA A 247 27.71 -12.48 -2.62
N ILE A 248 28.76 -11.64 -2.75
CA ILE A 248 30.15 -12.10 -2.83
C ILE A 248 30.59 -12.75 -1.51
N TRP A 249 30.22 -12.15 -0.38
CA TRP A 249 30.47 -12.74 0.93
C TRP A 249 29.73 -14.07 1.10
N TYR A 250 28.46 -14.14 0.70
CA TYR A 250 27.61 -15.30 0.86
C TYR A 250 28.12 -16.50 0.06
N ASP A 251 28.43 -16.32 -1.23
CA ASP A 251 29.04 -17.37 -2.06
C ASP A 251 30.34 -17.88 -1.45
N ARG A 252 31.21 -16.98 -0.95
CA ARG A 252 32.44 -17.36 -0.25
C ARG A 252 32.16 -18.13 1.06
N ALA A 253 31.18 -17.69 1.84
CA ALA A 253 30.84 -18.28 3.12
C ALA A 253 30.23 -19.69 2.95
N VAL A 254 29.41 -19.89 1.92
CA VAL A 254 28.88 -21.20 1.51
C VAL A 254 30.02 -22.13 1.10
N ARG A 255 30.94 -21.68 0.23
CA ARG A 255 32.12 -22.47 -0.17
C ARG A 255 33.01 -22.87 1.01
N ARG A 256 33.09 -22.01 2.04
CA ARG A 256 33.85 -22.25 3.28
C ARG A 256 33.07 -23.00 4.35
N LYS A 257 31.81 -23.40 4.08
CA LYS A 257 30.91 -24.04 5.07
C LYS A 257 30.73 -23.21 6.35
N GLN A 258 30.77 -21.89 6.23
CA GLN A 258 30.56 -20.95 7.34
C GLN A 258 29.08 -20.58 7.53
N VAL A 259 28.22 -20.97 6.60
CA VAL A 259 26.77 -20.71 6.60
C VAL A 259 26.04 -22.05 6.47
N SER A 260 25.03 -22.25 7.33
CA SER A 260 24.10 -23.38 7.20
C SER A 260 23.20 -23.18 5.97
N LEU A 261 23.05 -24.24 5.18
CA LEU A 261 22.08 -24.32 4.08
C LEU A 261 20.81 -25.07 4.50
N ASP A 262 20.73 -25.51 5.75
CA ASP A 262 19.52 -26.15 6.25
C ASP A 262 18.39 -25.10 6.43
N ARG A 263 17.23 -25.41 5.86
CA ARG A 263 16.11 -24.46 5.77
C ARG A 263 15.55 -24.09 7.13
N GLU A 264 15.42 -25.07 8.02
CA GLU A 264 14.85 -24.85 9.36
C GLU A 264 15.78 -23.97 10.21
N THR A 265 17.09 -24.23 10.18
CA THR A 265 18.07 -23.39 10.87
C THR A 265 18.06 -21.96 10.36
N THR A 266 18.10 -21.75 9.05
CA THR A 266 18.09 -20.40 8.46
C THR A 266 16.79 -19.67 8.77
N LEU A 267 15.62 -20.32 8.66
CA LEU A 267 14.34 -19.72 9.00
C LEU A 267 14.29 -19.25 10.46
N ASN A 268 14.81 -20.06 11.38
CA ASN A 268 14.89 -19.68 12.80
C ASN A 268 15.81 -18.48 13.03
N GLU A 269 16.87 -18.30 12.24
CA GLU A 269 17.73 -17.11 12.30
C GLU A 269 16.99 -15.83 11.84
N PHE A 270 16.13 -15.92 10.83
CA PHE A 270 15.26 -14.81 10.41
C PHE A 270 14.23 -14.48 11.49
N ARG A 271 13.55 -15.48 12.07
CA ARG A 271 12.60 -15.29 13.16
C ARG A 271 13.22 -14.69 14.42
N GLN A 272 14.50 -14.98 14.69
CA GLN A 272 15.28 -14.38 15.78
C GLN A 272 15.85 -13.00 15.43
N GLY A 273 15.65 -12.50 14.20
CA GLY A 273 16.20 -11.23 13.74
C GLY A 273 17.72 -11.22 13.59
N LYS A 274 18.37 -12.38 13.44
CA LYS A 274 19.83 -12.48 13.18
C LYS A 274 20.17 -12.22 11.72
N ARG A 275 19.24 -12.55 10.83
CA ARG A 275 19.27 -12.24 9.40
C ARG A 275 18.04 -11.42 9.04
N GLY A 276 18.17 -10.63 7.99
CA GLY A 276 17.05 -9.90 7.40
C GLY A 276 17.23 -9.83 5.89
N TYR A 277 16.12 -9.65 5.18
CA TYR A 277 16.15 -9.49 3.73
C TYR A 277 14.98 -8.65 3.25
N ARG A 278 15.28 -7.54 2.57
CA ARG A 278 14.29 -6.68 1.94
C ARG A 278 14.60 -6.56 0.46
N GLU A 279 13.61 -6.82 -0.38
CA GLU A 279 13.77 -6.67 -1.83
C GLU A 279 13.97 -5.19 -2.20
N THR A 280 14.90 -4.93 -3.11
CA THR A 280 15.17 -3.57 -3.64
C THR A 280 15.10 -3.59 -5.16
N PHE A 281 15.04 -2.41 -5.78
CA PHE A 281 15.02 -2.30 -7.25
C PHE A 281 16.24 -2.95 -7.91
N ALA A 282 17.40 -2.97 -7.25
CA ALA A 282 18.62 -3.58 -7.77
C ALA A 282 18.75 -5.07 -7.42
N GLY A 283 17.97 -5.60 -6.47
CA GLY A 283 18.07 -6.95 -5.95
C GLY A 283 17.51 -7.05 -4.53
N GLY A 284 18.35 -6.89 -3.51
CA GLY A 284 17.93 -6.95 -2.11
C GLY A 284 18.92 -6.30 -1.14
N CYS A 285 18.48 -6.06 0.08
CA CYS A 285 19.27 -5.54 1.20
C CYS A 285 19.15 -6.49 2.39
N THR A 286 20.27 -6.85 3.00
CA THR A 286 20.33 -7.80 4.13
C THR A 286 20.62 -7.15 5.48
N LYS A 287 20.49 -5.81 5.55
CA LYS A 287 20.70 -5.06 6.79
C LYS A 287 19.55 -5.39 7.76
N VAL A 288 19.90 -5.95 8.91
CA VAL A 288 19.00 -6.06 10.06
C VAL A 288 18.92 -4.70 10.76
N GLY A 289 17.69 -4.28 11.09
CA GLY A 289 17.42 -3.03 11.81
C GLY A 289 17.43 -1.79 10.92
N GLN A 290 17.62 -0.62 11.54
CA GLN A 290 17.63 0.65 10.84
C GLN A 290 18.90 0.83 10.00
N CYS A 291 18.74 1.50 8.85
CA CYS A 291 19.83 1.81 7.95
C CYS A 291 20.36 3.21 8.25
N ASP A 292 21.68 3.36 8.30
CA ASP A 292 22.35 4.64 8.53
C ASP A 292 22.41 5.50 7.24
N LYS A 293 21.99 4.93 6.10
CA LYS A 293 21.93 5.62 4.80
C LYS A 293 20.57 6.29 4.62
N ARG A 294 20.57 7.44 3.93
CA ARG A 294 19.36 8.25 3.78
C ARG A 294 18.32 7.50 2.92
N PRO A 295 17.07 7.36 3.39
CA PRO A 295 16.00 6.67 2.66
C PRO A 295 15.40 7.52 1.53
N GLU A 296 15.95 8.70 1.25
CA GLU A 296 15.40 9.72 0.35
C GLU A 296 15.43 9.28 -1.13
N ASP A 297 16.26 8.28 -1.46
CA ASP A 297 16.40 7.78 -2.82
C ASP A 297 15.71 6.41 -3.01
N PRO A 298 14.57 6.36 -3.73
CA PRO A 298 13.85 5.12 -3.97
C PRO A 298 14.66 4.09 -4.75
N MET A 299 15.64 4.50 -5.56
CA MET A 299 16.49 3.59 -6.33
C MET A 299 17.67 3.03 -5.52
N ASN A 300 17.85 3.47 -4.27
CA ASN A 300 18.99 3.13 -3.41
C ASN A 300 20.34 3.34 -4.12
N LEU A 301 20.49 4.38 -4.95
CA LEU A 301 21.71 4.69 -5.69
C LEU A 301 22.87 4.88 -4.72
N GLU A 302 22.66 5.46 -3.54
CA GLU A 302 23.72 5.58 -2.54
C GLU A 302 24.25 4.20 -2.09
N CYS A 303 23.37 3.19 -1.99
CA CYS A 303 23.81 1.83 -1.69
C CYS A 303 24.56 1.19 -2.85
N LEU A 304 24.08 1.45 -4.07
CA LEU A 304 24.57 0.87 -5.31
C LEU A 304 25.91 1.45 -5.78
N LEU A 305 26.09 2.75 -5.58
CA LEU A 305 27.27 3.52 -6.01
C LEU A 305 28.40 3.51 -4.97
N ASN A 306 28.06 3.40 -3.68
CA ASN A 306 29.05 3.41 -2.58
C ASN A 306 29.31 2.01 -1.99
N ASP A 307 29.11 0.95 -2.78
CA ASP A 307 29.47 -0.43 -2.42
C ASP A 307 28.99 -0.88 -1.04
N CYS A 308 27.69 -0.75 -0.79
CA CYS A 308 27.10 -1.16 0.48
C CYS A 308 27.33 -2.66 0.77
N LYS A 309 27.88 -2.96 1.95
CA LYS A 309 28.18 -4.33 2.39
C LYS A 309 26.96 -5.27 2.44
N ASN A 310 25.77 -4.73 2.67
CA ASN A 310 24.53 -5.50 2.81
C ASN A 310 23.76 -5.64 1.49
N LEU A 311 24.25 -5.03 0.41
CA LEU A 311 23.54 -5.00 -0.87
C LEU A 311 23.76 -6.30 -1.64
N VAL A 312 22.67 -6.82 -2.17
CA VAL A 312 22.60 -7.88 -3.16
C VAL A 312 22.15 -7.25 -4.48
N ILE A 313 22.96 -7.40 -5.51
CA ILE A 313 22.70 -6.90 -6.87
C ILE A 313 22.36 -8.10 -7.75
N GLN A 314 21.17 -8.07 -8.34
CA GLN A 314 20.78 -8.98 -9.42
C GLN A 314 21.09 -8.31 -10.75
N LEU A 315 22.00 -8.88 -11.54
CA LEU A 315 22.45 -8.29 -12.80
C LEU A 315 21.29 -7.92 -13.75
N PRO A 316 20.26 -8.76 -13.96
CA PRO A 316 19.15 -8.40 -14.84
C PRO A 316 18.37 -7.16 -14.37
N LYS A 317 18.19 -7.00 -13.06
CA LYS A 317 17.51 -5.84 -12.47
C LYS A 317 18.38 -4.59 -12.56
N PHE A 318 19.67 -4.72 -12.29
CA PHE A 318 20.64 -3.63 -12.43
C PHE A 318 20.75 -3.12 -13.86
N GLU A 319 20.76 -4.01 -14.85
CA GLU A 319 20.73 -3.63 -16.28
C GLU A 319 19.43 -2.89 -16.64
N ARG A 320 18.29 -3.27 -16.04
CA ARG A 320 17.03 -2.54 -16.23
C ARG A 320 17.11 -1.12 -15.65
N ILE A 321 17.72 -0.94 -14.49
CA ILE A 321 17.95 0.39 -13.89
C ILE A 321 18.76 1.26 -14.83
N ILE A 322 19.87 0.75 -15.38
CA ILE A 322 20.72 1.49 -16.34
C ILE A 322 19.93 1.92 -17.57
N ARG A 323 19.08 1.03 -18.12
CA ARG A 323 18.25 1.36 -19.29
C ARG A 323 17.24 2.46 -19.01
N ILE A 324 16.58 2.42 -17.84
CA ILE A 324 15.63 3.45 -17.43
C ILE A 324 16.34 4.80 -17.27
N GLN A 325 17.50 4.80 -16.59
CA GLN A 325 18.31 6.00 -16.41
C GLN A 325 18.79 6.56 -17.74
N LEU A 326 19.25 5.71 -18.65
CA LEU A 326 19.69 6.11 -19.99
C LEU A 326 18.56 6.78 -20.76
N GLN A 327 17.35 6.20 -20.74
CA GLN A 327 16.19 6.78 -21.40
C GLN A 327 15.83 8.15 -20.82
N MET A 328 15.84 8.28 -19.49
CA MET A 328 15.57 9.55 -18.81
C MET A 328 16.58 10.64 -19.21
N VAL A 329 17.87 10.30 -19.22
CA VAL A 329 18.93 11.22 -19.65
C VAL A 329 18.75 11.61 -21.12
N MET A 330 18.42 10.66 -22.01
CA MET A 330 18.15 10.97 -23.43
C MET A 330 16.96 11.93 -23.61
N GLU A 331 15.87 11.71 -22.87
CA GLU A 331 14.70 12.59 -22.89
C GLU A 331 15.06 13.99 -22.40
N LEU A 332 15.78 14.10 -21.28
CA LEU A 332 16.23 15.38 -20.73
C LEU A 332 17.25 16.10 -21.63
N ASP A 333 18.18 15.37 -22.22
CA ASP A 333 19.17 15.91 -23.17
C ASP A 333 18.51 16.50 -24.41
N SER A 334 17.44 15.86 -24.89
CA SER A 334 16.68 16.36 -26.04
C SER A 334 15.85 17.61 -25.73
N ALA A 335 15.39 17.75 -24.48
CA ALA A 335 14.48 18.83 -24.08
C ALA A 335 15.23 20.05 -23.52
N ALA A 336 16.24 19.84 -22.67
CA ALA A 336 16.94 20.90 -21.95
C ALA A 336 18.34 20.44 -21.45
N PRO A 337 19.36 20.45 -22.32
CA PRO A 337 20.68 19.88 -22.01
C PRO A 337 21.50 20.68 -20.99
N ASP A 338 21.22 21.97 -20.82
CA ASP A 338 22.01 22.87 -19.97
C ASP A 338 21.52 22.97 -18.52
N LEU A 339 20.36 22.38 -18.22
CA LEU A 339 19.78 22.41 -16.88
C LEU A 339 20.63 21.64 -15.86
N PRO A 340 20.75 22.15 -14.62
CA PRO A 340 21.43 21.44 -13.53
C PRO A 340 20.92 20.02 -13.31
N GLU A 341 19.61 19.80 -13.45
CA GLU A 341 18.95 18.51 -13.32
C GLU A 341 19.51 17.51 -14.34
N THR A 342 19.60 17.90 -15.61
CA THR A 342 20.16 17.06 -16.67
C THR A 342 21.62 16.69 -16.39
N ARG A 343 22.41 17.61 -15.81
CA ARG A 343 23.81 17.32 -15.42
C ARG A 343 23.88 16.30 -14.29
N ILE A 344 23.00 16.40 -13.29
CA ILE A 344 22.92 15.44 -12.18
C ILE A 344 22.58 14.05 -12.70
N GLU A 345 21.57 13.93 -13.56
CA GLU A 345 21.14 12.64 -14.11
C GLU A 345 22.22 11.99 -15.01
N ARG A 346 23.01 12.80 -15.74
CA ARG A 346 24.19 12.32 -16.48
C ARG A 346 25.29 11.79 -15.56
N ASP A 347 25.59 12.47 -14.46
CA ASP A 347 26.59 12.00 -13.48
C ASP A 347 26.15 10.67 -12.86
N ILE A 348 24.88 10.54 -12.49
CA ILE A 348 24.29 9.29 -12.00
C ILE A 348 24.48 8.17 -13.03
N LEU A 349 24.13 8.42 -14.29
CA LEU A 349 24.30 7.44 -15.37
C LEU A 349 25.77 7.03 -15.55
N ALA A 350 26.69 7.99 -15.56
CA ALA A 350 28.13 7.72 -15.67
C ALA A 350 28.62 6.81 -14.54
N ARG A 351 28.23 7.10 -13.30
CA ARG A 351 28.59 6.28 -12.12
C ARG A 351 27.98 4.88 -12.17
N LEU A 352 26.75 4.74 -12.68
CA LEU A 352 26.12 3.43 -12.89
C LEU A 352 26.86 2.59 -13.95
N LEU A 353 27.28 3.21 -15.05
CA LEU A 353 28.08 2.55 -16.09
C LEU A 353 29.46 2.16 -15.56
N GLU A 354 30.11 3.03 -14.78
CA GLU A 354 31.37 2.69 -14.11
C GLU A 354 31.21 1.47 -13.19
N ARG A 355 30.13 1.45 -12.40
CA ARG A 355 29.81 0.31 -11.53
C ARG A 355 29.57 -0.97 -12.34
N ARG A 356 28.89 -0.90 -13.49
CA ARG A 356 28.72 -2.02 -14.42
C ARG A 356 30.06 -2.57 -14.90
N HIS A 357 30.99 -1.70 -15.27
CA HIS A 357 32.34 -2.10 -15.67
C HIS A 357 33.12 -2.78 -14.53
N ARG A 358 33.03 -2.26 -13.30
CA ARG A 358 33.64 -2.90 -12.12
C ARG A 358 33.07 -4.29 -11.85
N ILE A 359 31.74 -4.44 -11.91
CA ILE A 359 31.12 -5.75 -11.70
C ILE A 359 31.53 -6.76 -12.79
N ALA A 360 31.66 -6.32 -14.04
CA ALA A 360 32.13 -7.16 -15.13
C ALA A 360 33.59 -7.62 -14.93
N SER A 361 34.48 -6.72 -14.46
CA SER A 361 35.89 -7.06 -14.22
C SER A 361 36.07 -7.99 -13.01
N GLU A 362 35.31 -7.79 -11.93
CA GLU A 362 35.28 -8.68 -10.76
C GLU A 362 34.85 -10.10 -11.14
N LYS A 363 33.84 -10.26 -12.00
CA LYS A 363 33.38 -11.57 -12.49
C LYS A 363 34.34 -12.23 -13.46
N GLY A 364 34.96 -11.45 -14.36
CA GLY A 364 36.02 -11.95 -15.24
C GLY A 364 37.21 -12.51 -14.46
N ARG A 365 37.54 -11.91 -13.31
CA ARG A 365 38.61 -12.36 -12.40
C ARG A 365 38.21 -13.55 -11.54
N ALA A 366 36.93 -13.71 -11.20
CA ALA A 366 36.42 -14.87 -10.47
C ALA A 366 36.40 -16.15 -11.31
N LEU A 367 36.16 -16.04 -12.63
CA LEU A 367 36.23 -17.17 -13.57
C LEU A 367 37.67 -17.70 -13.72
N SER A 368 38.67 -16.82 -13.74
CA SER A 368 40.08 -17.23 -13.89
C SER A 368 40.72 -17.83 -12.63
N ILE A 369 40.15 -17.61 -11.44
CA ILE A 369 40.62 -18.20 -10.18
C ILE A 369 40.05 -19.61 -9.95
N SER A 370 39.04 -20.04 -10.72
CA SER A 370 38.51 -21.42 -10.64
C SER A 370 39.35 -22.46 -11.40
N SER A 371 40.42 -22.05 -12.09
CA SER A 371 41.35 -22.93 -12.81
C SER A 371 42.74 -22.88 -12.19
N VAL A 372 43.06 -23.83 -11.31
CA VAL A 372 44.43 -24.14 -10.82
C VAL A 372 44.55 -25.68 -10.72
N PRO A 373 45.73 -26.31 -10.85
CA PRO A 373 46.18 -27.01 -12.05
C PRO A 373 46.32 -28.53 -11.83
N VAL A 374 46.13 -29.35 -12.87
CA VAL A 374 46.50 -30.77 -12.81
C VAL A 374 48.01 -30.90 -13.02
N GLU A 375 48.64 -31.61 -12.08
CA GLU A 375 50.06 -31.86 -11.93
C GLU A 375 50.74 -32.42 -13.19
N ARG A 376 51.95 -31.93 -13.45
CA ARG A 376 52.91 -32.58 -14.35
C ARG A 376 53.47 -33.82 -13.65
N SER A 377 53.07 -35.02 -14.08
CA SER A 377 53.85 -36.24 -13.86
C SER A 377 54.88 -36.41 -15.00
N LYS A 378 56.14 -36.60 -14.60
CA LYS A 378 57.33 -36.80 -15.45
C LYS A 378 57.21 -37.98 -16.44
N PRO A 379 58.02 -37.99 -17.53
CA PRO A 379 58.10 -39.13 -18.43
C PRO A 379 59.00 -40.22 -17.82
N ALA A 380 58.56 -41.48 -17.90
CA ALA A 380 59.42 -42.64 -17.68
C ALA A 380 59.82 -43.22 -19.04
N HIS A 381 61.13 -43.29 -19.25
CA HIS A 381 61.77 -44.05 -20.32
C HIS A 381 61.51 -45.55 -20.13
N SER A 382 61.10 -46.22 -21.22
CA SER A 382 61.66 -47.46 -21.75
C SER A 382 60.88 -47.88 -22.99
#